data_AF-A0A7W0VTB1-F1
#
_entry.id   AF-A0A7W0VTB1-F1
#
_cell.length_a   1.000
_cell.length_b   1.000
_cell.length_c   1.000
_cell.angle_alpha   90.00
_cell.angle_beta   90.00
_cell.angle_gamma   90.00
#
_symmetry.space_group_name_H-M   'P 1'
#
loop_
_entity.id
_entity.type
_entity.pdbx_description
1 polymer ?
#
loop_
_entity_poly.entity_id
_entity_poly.type
_entity_poly.pdbx_seq_one_letter_code
_entity_poly.pdbx_strand_id
1 'polypeptide(L)'
;HAWLASKLATLQPELAARAPKGAVLEPLPLPAVRDGIPLGIAWRELPCPAPRALPLGYALGRALHRAAGERDARFSPTFQIPVARGEPSDPLRRRRRVGASALSLRFEHGAPEPFTAFEARARSILEREAAGRGLIARLLSAARAAPLSLAWKRSTMSTARPRWLDRLAEVVGGRACLSKIRLDFPLAPACAVSSPARLATATDPLGACVVTILDDGTRAAITVCGSGLAGTHAGANALIDELLALI
;
A
#
# COMPACT_ATOMS: atom_id res chain seq x y z
N HIS A 1 -7.44 -15.06 -0.26
CA HIS A 1 -6.90 -15.21 1.11
C HIS A 1 -6.75 -16.68 1.51
N ALA A 2 -7.78 -17.53 1.46
CA ALA A 2 -7.65 -18.96 1.80
C ALA A 2 -6.60 -19.73 0.96
N TRP A 3 -6.51 -19.47 -0.35
CA TRP A 3 -5.50 -20.09 -1.21
C TRP A 3 -4.07 -19.62 -0.89
N LEU A 4 -3.87 -18.32 -0.64
CA LEU A 4 -2.56 -17.76 -0.30
C LEU A 4 -2.10 -18.22 1.09
N ALA A 5 -3.01 -18.24 2.07
CA ALA A 5 -2.75 -18.76 3.41
C ALA A 5 -2.48 -20.28 3.38
N SER A 6 -3.23 -21.04 2.57
CA SER A 6 -2.98 -22.47 2.36
C SER A 6 -1.64 -22.73 1.66
N LYS A 7 -1.25 -21.91 0.68
CA LYS A 7 0.06 -21.97 0.01
C LYS A 7 1.20 -21.59 0.94
N LEU A 8 1.05 -20.54 1.74
CA LEU A 8 2.03 -20.16 2.75
C LEU A 8 2.16 -21.24 3.83
N ALA A 9 1.05 -21.81 4.30
CA ALA A 9 1.04 -22.91 5.28
C ALA A 9 1.61 -24.23 4.74
N THR A 10 1.57 -24.47 3.43
CA THR A 10 2.22 -25.64 2.80
C THR A 10 3.72 -25.40 2.55
N LEU A 11 4.12 -24.17 2.26
CA LEU A 11 5.54 -23.80 2.08
C LEU A 11 6.27 -23.64 3.42
N GLN A 12 5.56 -23.29 4.50
CA GLN A 12 6.16 -23.02 5.81
C GLN A 12 6.94 -24.20 6.41
N PRO A 13 6.43 -25.45 6.40
CA PRO A 13 7.16 -26.61 6.90
C PRO A 13 8.41 -26.91 6.08
N GLU A 14 8.36 -26.78 4.75
CA GLU A 14 9.51 -27.00 3.87
C GLU A 14 10.58 -25.91 4.01
N LEU A 15 10.16 -24.65 4.16
CA LEU A 15 11.05 -23.52 4.43
C LEU A 15 11.66 -23.61 5.83
N ALA A 16 10.88 -24.02 6.83
CA ALA A 16 11.34 -24.22 8.20
C ALA A 16 12.25 -25.46 8.36
N ALA A 17 12.03 -26.52 7.58
CA ALA A 17 12.88 -27.72 7.58
C ALA A 17 14.22 -27.50 6.87
N ARG A 18 14.30 -26.54 5.93
CA ARG A 18 15.53 -26.15 5.23
C ARG A 18 16.29 -25.00 5.89
N ALA A 19 15.66 -24.24 6.78
CA ALA A 19 16.32 -23.17 7.51
C ALA A 19 17.09 -23.75 8.71
N PRO A 20 18.42 -23.58 8.79
CA PRO A 20 19.14 -23.85 10.03
C PRO A 20 18.50 -23.05 11.18
N LYS A 21 18.31 -23.66 12.35
CA LYS A 21 17.80 -22.94 13.53
C LYS A 21 18.66 -21.71 13.80
N GLY A 22 18.11 -20.52 13.59
CA GLY A 22 18.79 -19.24 13.78
C GLY A 22 19.47 -18.64 12.55
N ALA A 23 19.41 -19.30 11.38
CA ALA A 23 19.90 -18.71 10.14
C ALA A 23 18.84 -17.79 9.53
N VAL A 24 19.20 -16.51 9.34
CA VAL A 24 18.61 -15.70 8.27
C VAL A 24 18.98 -16.43 6.98
N LEU A 25 18.02 -17.09 6.33
CA LEU A 25 18.22 -17.61 4.98
C LEU A 25 18.58 -16.38 4.13
N GLU A 26 19.86 -16.26 3.75
CA GLU A 26 20.23 -15.30 2.71
C GLU A 26 19.33 -15.63 1.50
N PRO A 27 18.53 -14.67 1.02
CA PRO A 27 17.70 -14.93 -0.14
C PRO A 27 18.64 -15.34 -1.27
N LEU A 28 18.42 -16.53 -1.83
CA LEU A 28 19.09 -16.97 -3.06
C LEU A 28 19.05 -15.79 -4.03
N PRO A 29 20.21 -15.30 -4.53
CA PRO A 29 20.22 -14.16 -5.41
C PRO A 29 19.45 -14.55 -6.67
N LEU A 30 18.22 -14.06 -6.78
CA LEU A 30 17.45 -14.18 -8.01
C LEU A 30 18.20 -13.41 -9.08
N PRO A 31 18.36 -13.96 -10.30
CA PRO A 31 19.04 -13.25 -11.37
C PRO A 31 18.35 -11.90 -11.60
N ALA A 32 19.16 -10.86 -11.76
CA ALA A 32 18.64 -9.54 -12.08
C ALA A 32 17.75 -9.62 -13.33
N VAL A 33 16.54 -9.08 -13.24
CA VAL A 33 15.66 -8.98 -14.40
C VAL A 33 16.26 -7.95 -15.35
N ARG A 34 16.56 -8.36 -16.58
CA ARG A 34 17.05 -7.46 -17.64
C ARG A 34 16.06 -6.31 -17.79
N ASP A 35 16.58 -5.08 -17.77
CA ASP A 35 15.81 -3.82 -17.84
C ASP A 35 14.85 -3.60 -16.65
N GLY A 36 15.01 -4.37 -15.57
CA GLY A 36 14.23 -4.21 -14.34
C GLY A 36 14.60 -2.92 -13.61
N ILE A 37 13.59 -2.13 -13.24
CA ILE A 37 13.80 -0.96 -12.38
C ILE A 37 14.00 -1.47 -10.94
N PRO A 38 15.15 -1.18 -10.30
CA PRO A 38 15.40 -1.63 -8.94
C PRO A 38 14.37 -1.00 -7.99
N LEU A 39 13.87 -1.83 -7.07
CA LEU A 39 12.99 -1.40 -6.00
C LEU A 39 13.78 -1.34 -4.69
N GLY A 40 13.55 -0.29 -3.92
CA GLY A 40 14.01 -0.25 -2.54
C GLY A 40 13.09 -1.10 -1.68
N ILE A 41 13.67 -1.97 -0.87
CA ILE A 41 12.93 -2.82 0.05
C ILE A 41 13.59 -2.73 1.41
N ALA A 42 12.81 -2.40 2.43
CA ALA A 42 13.21 -2.46 3.82
C ALA A 42 12.08 -3.05 4.66
N TRP A 43 12.41 -3.72 5.75
CA TRP A 43 11.43 -4.23 6.69
C TRP A 43 12.00 -4.30 8.10
N ARG A 44 11.13 -4.20 9.10
CA ARG A 44 11.48 -4.24 10.51
C ARG A 44 10.40 -4.95 11.31
N GLU A 45 10.81 -5.67 12.34
CA GLU A 45 9.90 -6.11 13.40
C GLU A 45 9.38 -4.90 14.17
N LEU A 46 8.11 -4.97 14.59
CA LEU A 46 7.43 -3.93 15.35
C LEU A 46 7.10 -4.43 16.75
N PRO A 47 7.17 -3.55 17.77
CA PRO A 47 6.63 -3.88 19.08
C PRO A 47 5.11 -4.07 18.99
N CYS A 48 4.58 -4.98 19.82
CA CYS A 48 3.15 -5.18 19.96
C CYS A 48 2.59 -4.34 21.13
N PRO A 49 1.41 -3.71 20.97
CA PRO A 49 0.54 -3.77 19.80
C PRO A 49 1.05 -2.95 18.60
N ALA A 50 0.98 -3.53 17.40
CA ALA A 50 1.40 -2.85 16.18
C ALA A 50 0.56 -1.61 15.88
N PRO A 51 1.12 -0.57 15.22
CA PRO A 51 0.41 0.65 14.86
C PRO A 51 -0.92 0.39 14.16
N ARG A 52 -1.92 1.20 14.48
CA ARG A 52 -3.20 1.18 13.77
C ARG A 52 -3.03 1.78 12.37
N ALA A 53 -3.85 1.31 11.42
CA ALA A 53 -3.73 1.71 10.02
C ALA A 53 -3.96 3.21 9.79
N LEU A 54 -4.90 3.85 10.51
CA LEU A 54 -5.21 5.27 10.31
C LEU A 54 -4.13 6.22 10.86
N PRO A 55 -3.58 6.04 12.08
CA PRO A 55 -2.39 6.78 12.51
C PRO A 55 -1.23 6.67 11.52
N LEU A 56 -0.96 5.46 11.03
CA LEU A 56 0.08 5.26 10.02
C LEU A 56 -0.25 5.93 8.68
N GLY A 57 -1.51 5.93 8.27
CA GLY A 57 -1.97 6.66 7.08
C GLY A 57 -1.82 8.18 7.22
N TYR A 58 -2.05 8.71 8.42
CA TYR A 58 -1.82 10.12 8.73
C TYR A 58 -0.32 10.47 8.66
N ALA A 59 0.54 9.67 9.30
CA ALA A 59 1.99 9.80 9.21
C ALA A 59 2.48 9.72 7.75
N LEU A 60 1.96 8.78 6.97
CA LEU A 60 2.25 8.64 5.55
C LEU A 60 1.83 9.86 4.74
N GLY A 61 0.64 10.42 4.99
CA GLY A 61 0.20 11.66 4.36
C GLY A 61 1.15 12.84 4.64
N ARG A 62 1.67 12.93 5.86
CA ARG A 62 2.67 13.95 6.24
C ARG A 62 4.01 13.73 5.53
N ALA A 63 4.52 12.49 5.53
CA ALA A 63 5.77 12.14 4.85
C ALA A 63 5.69 12.43 3.34
N LEU A 64 4.58 12.03 2.70
CA LEU A 64 4.34 12.30 1.28
C LEU A 64 4.24 13.79 0.97
N HIS A 65 3.57 14.58 1.82
CA HIS A 65 3.50 16.03 1.61
C HIS A 65 4.87 16.69 1.79
N ARG A 66 5.70 16.24 2.74
CA ARG A 66 7.07 16.76 2.89
C ARG A 66 7.94 16.43 1.67
N ALA A 67 7.82 15.21 1.14
CA ALA A 67 8.65 14.73 0.04
C ALA A 67 8.21 15.28 -1.33
N ALA A 68 6.92 15.51 -1.52
CA ALA A 68 6.34 15.71 -2.85
C ALA A 68 5.25 16.80 -2.91
N GLY A 69 4.87 17.38 -1.76
CA GLY A 69 3.91 18.46 -1.71
C GLY A 69 4.54 19.78 -2.14
N GLU A 70 3.84 20.54 -2.98
CA GLU A 70 4.14 21.97 -3.11
C GLU A 70 3.85 22.66 -1.78
N ARG A 71 4.62 23.69 -1.45
CA ARG A 71 4.54 24.40 -0.15
C ARG A 71 3.12 24.88 0.18
N ASP A 72 2.33 25.20 -0.85
CA ASP A 72 0.97 25.71 -0.73
C ASP A 72 -0.11 24.67 -1.12
N ALA A 73 0.28 23.41 -1.32
CA ALA A 73 -0.65 22.36 -1.67
C ALA A 73 -1.61 22.07 -0.51
N ARG A 74 -2.92 22.21 -0.77
CA ARG A 74 -3.99 21.94 0.20
C ARG A 74 -4.10 20.46 0.61
N PHE A 75 -3.45 19.56 -0.12
CA PHE A 75 -3.52 18.12 0.09
C PHE A 75 -2.14 17.49 -0.06
N SER A 76 -1.87 16.45 0.73
CA SER A 76 -0.79 15.51 0.40
C SER A 76 -1.08 14.84 -0.94
N PRO A 77 -0.05 14.29 -1.61
CA PRO A 77 -0.29 13.28 -2.62
C PRO A 77 -1.22 12.18 -2.09
N THR A 78 -2.07 11.65 -2.97
CA THR A 78 -3.02 10.62 -2.58
C THR A 78 -2.29 9.31 -2.27
N PHE A 79 -2.85 8.53 -1.35
CA PHE A 79 -2.41 7.17 -1.07
C PHE A 79 -3.62 6.25 -0.95
N GLN A 80 -3.40 4.96 -1.17
CA GLN A 80 -4.45 3.97 -1.18
C GLN A 80 -4.49 3.17 0.12
N ILE A 81 -5.69 2.78 0.53
CA ILE A 81 -5.89 1.72 1.54
C ILE A 81 -6.77 0.63 0.92
N PRO A 82 -6.35 -0.64 0.90
CA PRO A 82 -7.19 -1.73 0.43
C PRO A 82 -8.44 -1.91 1.30
N VAL A 83 -9.61 -2.08 0.65
CA VAL A 83 -10.90 -2.21 1.34
C VAL A 83 -11.61 -3.49 0.90
N ALA A 84 -11.89 -4.37 1.85
CA ALA A 84 -12.77 -5.51 1.64
C ALA A 84 -14.24 -5.04 1.64
N ARG A 85 -14.97 -5.35 0.56
CA ARG A 85 -16.37 -4.92 0.36
C ARG A 85 -17.35 -5.67 1.26
N GLY A 86 -18.35 -4.95 1.76
CA GLY A 86 -19.39 -5.44 2.67
C GLY A 86 -19.12 -5.16 4.14
N GLU A 87 -20.15 -5.39 4.95
CA GLU A 87 -20.13 -5.21 6.40
C GLU A 87 -19.16 -6.19 7.09
N PRO A 88 -18.56 -5.83 8.22
CA PRO A 88 -17.65 -6.73 8.95
C PRO A 88 -18.24 -8.10 9.30
N SER A 89 -19.56 -8.17 9.55
CA SER A 89 -20.31 -9.39 9.86
C SER A 89 -20.62 -10.27 8.64
N ASP A 90 -20.36 -9.79 7.42
CA ASP A 90 -20.70 -10.51 6.19
C ASP A 90 -19.73 -11.69 5.95
N PRO A 91 -20.21 -12.95 5.97
CA PRO A 91 -19.35 -14.13 5.84
C PRO A 91 -18.68 -14.24 4.47
N LEU A 92 -19.24 -13.59 3.44
CA LEU A 92 -18.66 -13.57 2.09
C LEU A 92 -17.66 -12.43 1.90
N ARG A 93 -17.55 -11.48 2.84
CA ARG A 93 -16.62 -10.36 2.76
C ARG A 93 -15.18 -10.79 2.47
N ARG A 94 -14.73 -11.87 3.11
CA ARG A 94 -13.38 -12.43 2.92
C ARG A 94 -13.16 -13.09 1.55
N ARG A 95 -14.23 -13.43 0.83
CA ARG A 95 -14.20 -14.04 -0.51
C ARG A 95 -14.26 -13.00 -1.63
N ARG A 96 -14.72 -11.78 -1.34
CA ARG A 96 -14.85 -10.71 -2.33
C ARG A 96 -13.47 -10.15 -2.71
N ARG A 97 -13.36 -9.70 -3.96
CA ARG A 97 -12.19 -8.98 -4.43
C ARG A 97 -12.02 -7.68 -3.63
N VAL A 98 -10.85 -7.51 -3.04
CA VAL A 98 -10.45 -6.29 -2.34
C VAL A 98 -10.40 -5.14 -3.34
N GLY A 99 -11.08 -4.04 -2.98
CA GLY A 99 -10.98 -2.76 -3.70
C GLY A 99 -9.91 -1.87 -3.08
N ALA A 100 -9.80 -0.64 -3.55
CA ALA A 100 -8.96 0.39 -2.95
C ALA A 100 -9.83 1.59 -2.57
N SER A 101 -9.47 2.26 -1.49
CA SER A 101 -9.88 3.62 -1.18
C SER A 101 -8.73 4.56 -1.51
N ALA A 102 -9.01 5.77 -1.99
CA ALA A 102 -8.02 6.83 -2.14
C ALA A 102 -8.20 7.86 -1.02
N LEU A 103 -7.12 8.14 -0.31
CA LEU A 103 -7.06 9.10 0.78
C LEU A 103 -5.97 10.13 0.50
N SER A 104 -6.08 11.29 1.12
CA SER A 104 -5.04 12.31 1.22
C SER A 104 -5.20 13.02 2.56
N LEU A 105 -4.12 13.59 3.07
CA LEU A 105 -4.12 14.45 4.24
C LEU A 105 -4.33 15.90 3.80
N ARG A 106 -5.18 16.66 4.49
CA ARG A 106 -5.39 18.08 4.21
C ARG A 106 -4.35 18.93 4.91
N PHE A 107 -4.02 20.05 4.29
CA PHE A 107 -3.14 21.06 4.82
C PHE A 107 -3.80 22.43 4.75
N GLU A 108 -3.61 23.22 5.81
CA GLU A 108 -4.04 24.60 5.93
C GLU A 108 -2.84 25.41 6.41
N HIS A 109 -2.40 26.38 5.61
CA HIS A 109 -1.19 27.18 5.88
C HIS A 109 0.06 26.34 6.21
N GLY A 110 0.25 25.22 5.52
CA GLY A 110 1.38 24.29 5.73
C GLY A 110 1.26 23.39 6.96
N ALA A 111 0.22 23.54 7.78
CA ALA A 111 -0.07 22.65 8.89
C ALA A 111 -1.02 21.53 8.46
N PRO A 112 -0.78 20.26 8.84
CA PRO A 112 -1.73 19.18 8.57
C PRO A 112 -3.02 19.37 9.38
N GLU A 113 -4.16 18.97 8.84
CA GLU A 113 -5.42 18.92 9.59
C GLU A 113 -5.26 18.05 10.86
N PRO A 114 -5.99 18.31 11.96
CA PRO A 114 -5.89 17.48 13.16
C PRO A 114 -6.16 16.00 12.89
N PHE A 115 -5.44 15.11 13.58
CA PHE A 115 -5.59 13.66 13.39
C PHE A 115 -7.05 13.20 13.55
N THR A 116 -7.79 13.74 14.51
CA THR A 116 -9.20 13.40 14.74
C THR A 116 -10.10 13.75 13.54
N ALA A 117 -9.85 14.87 12.88
CA ALA A 117 -10.56 15.29 11.67
C ALA A 117 -10.22 14.37 10.48
N PHE A 118 -8.93 14.06 10.31
CA PHE A 118 -8.48 13.08 9.32
C PHE A 118 -9.11 11.71 9.56
N GLU A 119 -9.10 11.23 10.81
CA GLU A 119 -9.59 9.90 11.18
C GLU A 119 -11.08 9.76 10.88
N ALA A 120 -11.90 10.72 11.31
CA ALA A 120 -13.33 10.72 11.04
C ALA A 120 -13.62 10.71 9.53
N ARG A 121 -12.91 11.53 8.76
CA ARG A 121 -13.05 11.59 7.30
C ARG A 121 -12.60 10.30 6.62
N ALA A 122 -11.46 9.75 7.03
CA ALA A 122 -10.92 8.51 6.48
C ALA A 122 -11.87 7.33 6.72
N ARG A 123 -12.42 7.18 7.95
CA ARG A 123 -13.43 6.16 8.27
C ARG A 123 -14.64 6.28 7.37
N SER A 124 -15.21 7.48 7.26
CA SER A 124 -16.36 7.75 6.40
C SER A 124 -16.09 7.40 4.92
N ILE A 125 -14.89 7.67 4.40
CA ILE A 125 -14.50 7.28 3.04
C ILE A 125 -14.41 5.75 2.92
N LEU A 126 -13.71 5.09 3.86
CA LEU A 126 -13.53 3.64 3.84
C LEU A 126 -14.86 2.89 3.92
N GLU A 127 -15.79 3.36 4.75
CA GLU A 127 -17.15 2.82 4.86
C GLU A 127 -17.92 2.95 3.54
N ARG A 128 -17.87 4.12 2.88
CA ARG A 128 -18.49 4.29 1.56
C ARG A 128 -17.88 3.35 0.52
N GLU A 129 -16.57 3.18 0.51
CA GLU A 129 -15.90 2.26 -0.41
C GLU A 129 -16.26 0.79 -0.11
N ALA A 130 -16.33 0.41 1.17
CA ALA A 130 -16.75 -0.93 1.58
C ALA A 130 -18.19 -1.22 1.16
N ALA A 131 -19.08 -0.22 1.25
CA ALA A 131 -20.47 -0.29 0.82
C ALA A 131 -20.65 -0.16 -0.72
N GLY A 132 -19.57 0.01 -1.49
CA GLY A 132 -19.62 0.13 -2.95
C GLY A 132 -20.18 1.47 -3.46
N ARG A 133 -20.35 2.46 -2.58
CA ARG A 133 -20.85 3.82 -2.91
C ARG A 133 -19.74 4.88 -2.96
N GLY A 134 -18.50 4.48 -2.64
CA GLY A 134 -17.34 5.35 -2.68
C GLY A 134 -16.91 5.76 -4.10
N LEU A 135 -16.00 6.72 -4.17
CA LEU A 135 -15.52 7.27 -5.44
C LEU A 135 -14.86 6.19 -6.29
N ILE A 136 -13.96 5.40 -5.72
CA ILE A 136 -13.23 4.35 -6.46
C ILE A 136 -14.20 3.26 -6.90
N ALA A 137 -15.12 2.84 -6.03
CA ALA A 137 -16.16 1.89 -6.40
C ALA A 137 -17.01 2.38 -7.58
N ARG A 138 -17.42 3.66 -7.59
CA ARG A 138 -18.18 4.28 -8.69
C ARG A 138 -17.36 4.39 -9.97
N LEU A 139 -16.11 4.83 -9.89
CA LEU A 139 -15.20 4.92 -11.05
C LEU A 139 -14.96 3.55 -11.68
N LEU A 140 -14.72 2.52 -10.87
CA LEU A 140 -14.56 1.15 -11.35
C LEU A 140 -15.87 0.61 -11.96
N SER A 141 -17.03 0.97 -11.41
CA SER A 141 -18.33 0.60 -11.99
C SER A 141 -18.52 1.27 -13.36
N ALA A 142 -18.26 2.57 -13.46
CA ALA A 142 -18.34 3.32 -14.71
C ALA A 142 -17.37 2.77 -15.76
N ALA A 143 -16.11 2.51 -15.38
CA ALA A 143 -15.11 1.92 -16.27
C ALA A 143 -15.52 0.52 -16.78
N ARG A 144 -16.19 -0.28 -15.95
CA ARG A 144 -16.75 -1.57 -16.37
C ARG A 144 -17.90 -1.41 -17.36
N ALA A 145 -18.81 -0.49 -17.10
CA ALA A 145 -19.98 -0.21 -17.92
C ALA A 145 -19.66 0.51 -19.25
N ALA A 146 -18.50 1.15 -19.36
CA ALA A 146 -18.09 1.85 -20.58
C ALA A 146 -18.13 0.89 -21.80
N PRO A 147 -18.72 1.29 -22.94
CA PRO A 147 -18.87 0.45 -24.13
C PRO A 147 -17.55 0.37 -24.94
N LEU A 148 -16.45 0.07 -24.26
CA LEU A 148 -15.11 0.00 -24.81
C LEU A 148 -14.61 -1.44 -24.71
N SER A 149 -13.81 -1.86 -25.69
CA SER A 149 -13.24 -3.20 -25.71
C SER A 149 -12.39 -3.47 -24.47
N LEU A 150 -12.29 -4.73 -24.06
CA LEU A 150 -11.42 -5.11 -22.94
C LEU A 150 -9.95 -4.79 -23.22
N ALA A 151 -9.52 -4.85 -24.48
CA ALA A 151 -8.18 -4.45 -24.89
C ALA A 151 -7.94 -2.97 -24.58
N TRP A 152 -8.89 -2.10 -24.92
CA TRP A 152 -8.81 -0.67 -24.63
C TRP A 152 -8.85 -0.38 -23.13
N LYS A 153 -9.71 -1.07 -22.38
CA LYS A 153 -9.76 -0.95 -20.90
C LYS A 153 -8.46 -1.41 -20.22
N ARG A 154 -7.75 -2.37 -20.82
CA ARG A 154 -6.44 -2.83 -20.32
C ARG A 154 -5.33 -1.87 -20.69
N SER A 155 -5.33 -1.31 -21.90
CA SER A 155 -4.32 -0.33 -22.31
C SER A 155 -4.39 0.95 -21.48
N THR A 156 -5.57 1.38 -21.06
CA THR A 156 -5.71 2.54 -20.16
C THR A 156 -5.19 2.31 -18.73
N MET A 157 -4.81 1.08 -18.38
CA MET A 157 -4.28 0.70 -17.07
C MET A 157 -2.82 0.23 -17.14
N SER A 158 -2.20 0.27 -18.32
CA SER A 158 -0.80 -0.13 -18.53
C SER A 158 0.12 1.10 -18.71
N THR A 159 1.41 0.84 -18.92
CA THR A 159 2.39 1.86 -19.34
C THR A 159 2.09 2.45 -20.72
N ALA A 160 1.25 1.80 -21.53
CA ALA A 160 0.78 2.28 -22.84
C ALA A 160 -0.49 3.14 -22.75
N ARG A 161 -0.85 3.61 -21.55
CA ARG A 161 -2.01 4.47 -21.33
C ARG A 161 -1.89 5.78 -22.10
N PRO A 162 -3.00 6.29 -22.69
CA PRO A 162 -3.04 7.63 -23.26
C PRO A 162 -2.63 8.71 -22.25
N ARG A 163 -1.73 9.63 -22.64
CA ARG A 163 -1.17 10.67 -21.75
C ARG A 163 -2.23 11.53 -21.04
N TRP A 164 -3.37 11.77 -21.68
CA TRP A 164 -4.45 12.57 -21.08
C TRP A 164 -5.06 11.91 -19.82
N LEU A 165 -4.88 10.58 -19.64
CA LEU A 165 -5.29 9.86 -18.44
C LEU A 165 -4.25 9.88 -17.33
N ASP A 166 -3.06 10.44 -17.55
CA ASP A 166 -1.98 10.40 -16.57
C ASP A 166 -2.37 11.10 -15.27
N ARG A 167 -2.97 12.28 -15.35
CA ARG A 167 -3.48 13.00 -14.17
C ARG A 167 -4.56 12.23 -13.41
N LEU A 168 -5.46 11.55 -14.11
CA LEU A 168 -6.51 10.76 -13.46
C LEU A 168 -5.89 9.58 -12.71
N ALA A 169 -5.00 8.85 -13.39
CA ALA A 169 -4.30 7.75 -12.78
C ALA A 169 -3.37 8.21 -11.65
N GLU A 170 -2.84 9.44 -11.73
CA GLU A 170 -2.06 10.09 -10.70
C GLU A 170 -2.83 10.21 -9.39
N VAL A 171 -4.04 10.76 -9.47
CA VAL A 171 -4.93 10.94 -8.33
C VAL A 171 -5.46 9.59 -7.83
N VAL A 172 -5.89 8.71 -8.73
CA VAL A 172 -6.54 7.44 -8.36
C VAL A 172 -5.55 6.41 -7.85
N GLY A 173 -4.41 6.25 -8.52
CA GLY A 173 -3.38 5.27 -8.18
C GLY A 173 -2.56 5.65 -6.94
N GLY A 174 -2.52 6.94 -6.61
CA GLY A 174 -1.74 7.46 -5.49
C GLY A 174 -0.22 7.30 -5.62
N ARG A 175 0.48 7.84 -4.63
CA ARG A 175 1.92 7.74 -4.40
C ARG A 175 2.29 6.67 -3.39
N ALA A 176 1.31 6.15 -2.67
CA ALA A 176 1.54 5.04 -1.77
C ALA A 176 0.33 4.12 -1.68
N CYS A 177 0.55 2.87 -1.27
CA CYS A 177 -0.49 1.96 -0.81
C CYS A 177 -0.15 1.51 0.60
N LEU A 178 -1.06 1.73 1.54
CA LEU A 178 -0.92 1.31 2.93
C LEU A 178 -1.87 0.14 3.22
N SER A 179 -1.29 -1.00 3.60
CA SER A 179 -2.03 -2.20 3.97
C SER A 179 -1.66 -2.63 5.39
N LYS A 180 -2.66 -2.95 6.21
CA LYS A 180 -2.47 -3.69 7.46
C LYS A 180 -3.25 -4.99 7.37
N ILE A 181 -2.53 -6.10 7.40
CA ILE A 181 -3.09 -7.45 7.29
C ILE A 181 -3.03 -8.07 8.67
N ARG A 182 -4.21 -8.28 9.26
CA ARG A 182 -4.33 -9.06 10.50
C ARG A 182 -4.44 -10.54 10.14
N LEU A 183 -3.57 -11.35 10.71
CA LEU A 183 -3.53 -12.79 10.51
C LEU A 183 -4.29 -13.46 11.65
N ASP A 184 -5.01 -14.54 11.33
CA ASP A 184 -5.71 -15.41 12.29
C ASP A 184 -4.88 -16.63 12.68
N PHE A 185 -3.58 -16.62 12.36
CA PHE A 185 -2.61 -17.64 12.72
C PHE A 185 -1.26 -16.98 13.09
N PRO A 186 -0.48 -17.59 14.00
CA PRO A 186 0.84 -17.09 14.34
C PRO A 186 1.78 -17.10 13.12
N LEU A 187 2.50 -16.01 12.92
CA LEU A 187 3.48 -15.88 11.85
C LEU A 187 4.76 -15.24 12.41
N ALA A 188 5.92 -15.87 12.14
CA ALA A 188 7.19 -15.22 12.41
C ALA A 188 7.27 -13.87 11.66
N PRO A 189 7.88 -12.81 12.22
CA PRO A 189 8.02 -11.52 11.55
C PRO A 189 8.56 -11.73 10.14
N ALA A 190 7.82 -11.28 9.14
CA ALA A 190 8.08 -11.59 7.74
C ALA A 190 8.00 -10.33 6.88
N CYS A 191 8.88 -10.26 5.89
CA CYS A 191 8.87 -9.25 4.85
C CYS A 191 7.71 -9.52 3.88
N ALA A 192 6.85 -8.52 3.66
CA ALA A 192 5.70 -8.59 2.76
C ALA A 192 5.84 -7.56 1.63
N VAL A 193 6.37 -8.02 0.50
CA VAL A 193 6.68 -7.14 -0.64
C VAL A 193 5.51 -7.10 -1.61
N SER A 194 5.20 -5.91 -2.10
CA SER A 194 4.28 -5.70 -3.23
C SER A 194 4.88 -4.68 -4.18
N SER A 195 4.66 -4.88 -5.49
CA SER A 195 5.11 -3.91 -6.49
C SER A 195 4.38 -2.58 -6.28
N PRO A 196 5.08 -1.44 -6.25
CA PRO A 196 4.42 -0.15 -6.28
C PRO A 196 3.63 0.00 -7.59
N ALA A 197 2.54 0.76 -7.53
CA ALA A 197 1.71 1.02 -8.70
C ALA A 197 2.40 1.91 -9.75
N ARG A 198 3.51 2.57 -9.35
CA ARG A 198 4.32 3.43 -10.22
C ARG A 198 5.80 3.27 -9.91
N LEU A 199 6.58 3.26 -10.99
CA LEU A 199 8.02 3.28 -10.94
C LEU A 199 8.47 4.72 -11.19
N ALA A 200 9.55 5.13 -10.53
CA ALA A 200 10.15 6.44 -10.76
C ALA A 200 10.65 6.53 -12.20
N THR A 201 10.52 7.72 -12.78
CA THR A 201 10.98 8.05 -14.13
C THR A 201 11.69 9.40 -14.11
N ALA A 202 12.35 9.78 -15.21
CA ALA A 202 13.00 11.08 -15.30
C ALA A 202 12.03 12.27 -15.08
N THR A 203 10.77 12.13 -15.52
CA THR A 203 9.73 13.15 -15.35
C THR A 203 8.94 13.02 -14.06
N ASP A 204 9.14 11.93 -13.32
CA ASP A 204 8.47 11.65 -12.05
C ASP A 204 9.42 10.87 -11.12
N PRO A 205 10.44 11.55 -10.55
CA PRO A 205 11.51 10.89 -9.81
C PRO A 205 11.04 10.31 -8.47
N LEU A 206 9.87 10.73 -7.98
CA LEU A 206 9.34 10.32 -6.68
C LEU A 206 8.82 8.89 -6.67
N GLY A 207 8.31 8.40 -7.81
CA GLY A 207 7.72 7.08 -7.92
C GLY A 207 6.53 6.86 -6.97
N ALA A 208 6.35 5.62 -6.53
CA ALA A 208 5.40 5.25 -5.49
C ALA A 208 5.98 4.19 -4.55
N CYS A 209 5.37 4.01 -3.39
CA CYS A 209 5.73 2.97 -2.43
C CYS A 209 4.52 2.15 -1.95
N VAL A 210 4.80 1.02 -1.32
CA VAL A 210 3.81 0.17 -0.64
C VAL A 210 4.31 -0.05 0.78
N VAL A 211 3.47 0.27 1.76
CA VAL A 211 3.69 0.05 3.18
C VAL A 211 2.76 -1.08 3.60
N THR A 212 3.34 -2.20 4.04
CA THR A 212 2.57 -3.36 4.50
C THR A 212 2.91 -3.67 5.94
N ILE A 213 1.90 -3.76 6.80
CA ILE A 213 2.01 -4.36 8.13
C ILE A 213 1.42 -5.76 8.10
N LEU A 214 2.19 -6.74 8.54
CA LEU A 214 1.67 -8.04 8.97
C LEU A 214 1.57 -8.03 10.51
N ASP A 215 0.43 -8.44 11.04
CA ASP A 215 0.13 -8.41 12.48
C ASP A 215 -0.67 -9.68 12.84
N ASP A 216 -0.10 -10.58 13.63
CA ASP A 216 -0.78 -11.79 14.12
C ASP A 216 -1.41 -11.62 15.51
N GLY A 217 -1.32 -10.43 16.09
CA GLY A 217 -1.76 -10.09 17.45
C GLY A 217 -0.69 -10.26 18.53
N THR A 218 0.37 -11.04 18.27
CA THR A 218 1.50 -11.27 19.19
C THR A 218 2.81 -10.72 18.65
N ARG A 219 2.98 -10.72 17.34
CA ARG A 219 4.13 -10.22 16.60
C ARG A 219 3.65 -9.42 15.39
N ALA A 220 4.46 -8.45 14.98
CA ALA A 220 4.20 -7.68 13.79
C ALA A 220 5.47 -7.26 13.07
N ALA A 221 5.34 -7.02 11.78
CA ALA A 221 6.41 -6.48 10.96
C ALA A 221 5.86 -5.43 10.00
N ILE A 222 6.63 -4.37 9.77
CA ILE A 222 6.39 -3.38 8.72
C ILE A 222 7.36 -3.63 7.57
N THR A 223 6.87 -3.55 6.34
CA THR A 223 7.66 -3.60 5.11
C THR A 223 7.35 -2.37 4.27
N VAL A 224 8.40 -1.72 3.76
CA VAL A 224 8.31 -0.68 2.73
C VAL A 224 8.98 -1.22 1.48
N CYS A 225 8.26 -1.19 0.37
CA CYS A 225 8.77 -1.50 -0.96
C CYS A 225 8.42 -0.33 -1.89
N GLY A 226 9.36 0.20 -2.67
CA GLY A 226 9.04 1.30 -3.55
C GLY A 226 10.08 1.62 -4.62
N SER A 227 9.77 2.67 -5.36
CA SER A 227 10.65 3.31 -6.33
C SER A 227 10.79 4.79 -5.97
N GLY A 228 11.79 5.49 -6.51
CA GLY A 228 12.02 6.91 -6.25
C GLY A 228 12.33 7.20 -4.78
N LEU A 229 11.42 7.85 -4.05
CA LEU A 229 11.56 8.19 -2.62
C LEU A 229 11.97 6.98 -1.77
N ALA A 230 11.37 5.82 -2.05
CA ALA A 230 11.69 4.55 -1.41
C ALA A 230 12.37 3.56 -2.39
N GLY A 231 13.11 4.08 -3.38
CA GLY A 231 13.74 3.30 -4.46
C GLY A 231 15.05 2.62 -4.09
N THR A 232 15.55 2.84 -2.88
CA THR A 232 16.75 2.18 -2.34
C THR A 232 16.44 1.57 -0.97
N HIS A 233 17.25 0.61 -0.52
CA HIS A 233 17.13 0.05 0.83
C HIS A 233 17.19 1.14 1.91
N ALA A 234 18.10 2.11 1.76
CA ALA A 234 18.24 3.24 2.67
C ALA A 234 17.01 4.16 2.65
N GLY A 235 16.49 4.50 1.46
CA GLY A 235 15.27 5.32 1.33
C GLY A 235 14.03 4.63 1.91
N ALA A 236 13.91 3.31 1.70
CA ALA A 236 12.83 2.53 2.30
C ALA A 236 12.94 2.47 3.84
N ASN A 237 14.14 2.30 4.40
CA ASN A 237 14.36 2.37 5.85
C ASN A 237 14.06 3.76 6.42
N ALA A 238 14.54 4.82 5.77
CA ALA A 238 14.27 6.20 6.20
C ALA A 238 12.76 6.49 6.25
N LEU A 239 12.00 5.97 5.28
CA LEU A 239 10.54 6.08 5.31
C LEU A 239 9.94 5.28 6.47
N ILE A 240 10.44 4.09 6.80
CA ILE A 240 9.99 3.36 8.00
C ILE A 240 10.25 4.19 9.26
N ASP A 241 11.47 4.71 9.41
CA ASP A 241 11.85 5.50 10.58
C ASP A 241 10.98 6.75 10.74
N GLU A 242 10.74 7.47 9.64
CA GLU A 242 9.85 8.62 9.62
C GLU A 242 8.42 8.23 10.02
N LEU A 243 7.86 7.17 9.44
CA LEU A 243 6.52 6.72 9.74
C LEU A 243 6.36 6.34 11.22
N LEU A 244 7.36 5.67 11.80
CA LEU A 244 7.36 5.23 13.18
C LEU A 244 7.62 6.37 14.18
N ALA A 245 8.33 7.42 13.78
CA ALA A 245 8.55 8.61 14.61
C ALA A 245 7.32 9.53 14.69
N LEU A 246 6.36 9.38 13.77
CA LEU A 246 5.17 10.22 13.65
C LEU A 246 3.92 9.65 14.33
N ILE A 247 4.03 8.48 14.96
CA ILE A 247 2.92 7.73 15.59
C ILE A 247 3.19 7.50 17.07
#